data_AF-A0A662X5F0-F1
#
_entry.id   AF-A0A662X5F0-F1
#
_cell.length_a   1.000
_cell.length_b   1.000
_cell.length_c   1.000
_cell.angle_alpha   90.00
_cell.angle_beta   90.00
_cell.angle_gamma   90.00
#
_symmetry.space_group_name_H-M   'P 1'
#
loop_
_entity.id
_entity.type
_entity.pdbx_description
1 polymer ?
#
loop_
_entity_poly.entity_id
_entity_poly.type
_entity_poly.pdbx_seq_one_letter_code
_entity_poly.pdbx_strand_id
1 'polypeptide(L)'
;MKFSTVLVALAAAVVCLTNPVASESEAVHLRVHVSETDKGVCYMSCPSGAYCANGTNKCVKPKGKTCFNPSTGAFQTGCSPGFACKNGKCDYA
;
A
#
# COMPACT_ATOMS: atom_id res chain seq x y z
N MET A 1 48.37 57.75 11.06
CA MET A 1 47.11 58.51 11.14
C MET A 1 46.01 57.59 10.64
N LYS A 2 44.96 57.41 11.45
CA LYS A 2 43.78 56.62 11.12
C LYS A 2 42.95 57.39 10.10
N PHE A 3 42.58 56.78 8.98
CA PHE A 3 41.48 57.28 8.16
C PHE A 3 40.51 56.15 7.85
N SER A 4 39.27 56.55 8.00
CA SER A 4 38.13 55.74 8.34
C SER A 4 37.25 55.57 7.11
N THR A 5 36.63 54.39 7.01
CA THR A 5 35.26 54.14 6.53
C THR A 5 34.84 54.50 5.10
N VAL A 6 34.33 53.45 4.44
CA VAL A 6 33.07 53.41 3.67
C VAL A 6 33.15 53.83 2.21
N LEU A 7 33.13 52.84 1.31
CA LEU A 7 32.19 52.70 0.18
C LEU A 7 32.73 51.64 -0.77
N VAL A 8 31.97 50.56 -0.98
CA VAL A 8 31.52 50.04 -2.28
C VAL A 8 30.70 48.78 -1.95
N ALA A 9 29.42 48.98 -1.66
CA ALA A 9 28.44 47.91 -1.81
C ALA A 9 28.07 47.87 -3.30
N LEU A 10 28.31 46.74 -3.96
CA LEU A 10 27.62 46.21 -5.16
C LEU A 10 28.60 45.31 -5.93
N ALA A 11 28.51 44.01 -5.69
CA ALA A 11 28.99 43.02 -6.64
C ALA A 11 28.06 41.79 -6.60
N ALA A 12 27.15 41.82 -7.57
CA ALA A 12 26.43 40.73 -8.20
C ALA A 12 26.41 39.35 -7.52
N ALA A 13 25.19 38.92 -7.17
CA ALA A 13 24.81 37.53 -6.98
C ALA A 13 25.05 36.73 -8.28
N VAL A 14 26.22 36.12 -8.44
CA VAL A 14 26.47 35.03 -9.42
C VAL A 14 27.55 34.09 -8.87
N VAL A 15 27.22 33.34 -7.81
CA VAL A 15 27.92 32.09 -7.47
C VAL A 15 26.87 31.00 -7.26
N CYS A 16 26.10 30.76 -8.32
CA CYS A 16 25.56 29.43 -8.59
C CYS A 16 26.60 28.78 -9.51
N LEU A 17 27.37 27.80 -9.04
CA LEU A 17 28.08 26.75 -9.81
C LEU A 17 29.35 26.30 -9.06
N THR A 18 29.18 25.49 -8.00
CA THR A 18 30.01 24.29 -7.74
C THR A 18 29.42 23.51 -6.56
N ASN A 19 28.46 22.65 -6.88
CA ASN A 19 28.04 21.52 -6.05
C ASN A 19 29.24 20.57 -5.81
N PRO A 20 29.33 19.90 -4.65
CA PRO A 20 28.44 18.78 -4.39
C PRO A 20 27.73 18.96 -3.05
N VAL A 21 26.43 19.22 -3.09
CA VAL A 21 25.55 18.50 -2.18
C VAL A 21 25.85 17.03 -2.47
N ALA A 22 26.56 16.37 -1.55
CA ALA A 22 26.46 14.94 -1.44
C ALA A 22 24.96 14.70 -1.25
N SER A 23 24.31 14.34 -2.36
CA SER A 23 23.03 13.66 -2.32
C SER A 23 23.36 12.31 -1.73
N GLU A 24 23.60 12.28 -0.43
CA GLU A 24 23.39 11.09 0.37
C GLU A 24 21.89 10.86 0.29
N SER A 25 21.53 10.18 -0.79
CA SER A 25 20.29 9.47 -0.92
C SER A 25 20.27 8.54 0.28
N GLU A 26 19.69 9.01 1.38
CA GLU A 26 19.31 8.20 2.52
C GLU A 26 18.34 7.19 1.94
N ALA A 27 18.87 6.07 1.45
CA ALA A 27 18.10 4.96 0.96
C ALA A 27 17.43 4.38 2.20
N VAL A 28 16.27 4.94 2.54
CA VAL A 28 15.36 4.39 3.54
C VAL A 28 14.95 3.02 3.01
N HIS A 29 15.75 2.02 3.37
CA HIS A 29 15.50 0.64 3.03
C HIS A 29 14.34 0.19 3.93
N LEU A 30 13.12 0.40 3.46
CA LEU A 30 11.93 -0.09 4.14
C LEU A 30 11.99 -1.62 4.12
N ARG A 31 12.53 -2.21 5.20
CA ARG A 31 12.50 -3.66 5.42
C ARG A 31 11.06 -4.04 5.73
N VAL A 32 10.27 -4.23 4.68
CA VAL A 32 8.98 -4.91 4.80
C VAL A 32 9.33 -6.37 5.10
N HIS A 33 9.09 -6.78 6.34
CA HIS A 33 9.00 -8.20 6.66
C HIS A 33 7.79 -8.75 5.91
N VAL A 34 7.98 -9.21 4.67
CA VAL A 34 7.02 -10.11 4.02
C VAL A 34 7.09 -11.40 4.81
N SER A 35 6.26 -11.48 5.85
CA SER A 35 5.96 -12.76 6.47
C SER A 35 5.37 -13.63 5.37
N GLU A 36 5.96 -14.80 5.11
CA GLU A 36 5.57 -15.75 4.06
C GLU A 36 4.09 -16.19 4.16
N THR A 37 3.41 -15.80 5.24
CA THR A 37 1.99 -15.98 5.52
C THR A 37 1.07 -14.92 4.90
N ASP A 38 1.60 -13.81 4.38
CA ASP A 38 0.77 -12.76 3.77
C ASP A 38 0.44 -13.16 2.31
N LYS A 39 -0.57 -14.02 2.17
CA LYS A 39 -1.26 -14.22 0.89
C LYS A 39 -1.87 -12.87 0.53
N GLY A 40 -1.15 -12.07 -0.27
CA GLY A 40 -1.52 -10.69 -0.57
C GLY A 40 -3.00 -10.52 -0.94
N VAL A 41 -3.60 -9.41 -0.52
CA VAL A 41 -5.03 -9.15 -0.69
C VAL A 41 -5.40 -9.14 -2.17
N CYS A 42 -6.49 -9.81 -2.54
CA CYS A 42 -6.99 -9.74 -3.91
C CYS A 42 -8.00 -8.60 -4.08
N TYR A 43 -7.63 -7.61 -4.90
CA TYR A 43 -8.46 -6.42 -5.19
C TYR A 43 -9.24 -6.52 -6.51
N MET A 44 -9.35 -7.70 -7.10
CA MET A 44 -10.03 -7.86 -8.39
C MET A 44 -11.54 -7.65 -8.25
N SER A 45 -12.08 -6.79 -9.13
CA SER A 45 -13.53 -6.67 -9.31
C SER A 45 -14.07 -7.94 -9.96
N CYS A 46 -14.92 -8.66 -9.24
CA CYS A 46 -15.53 -9.90 -9.71
C CYS A 46 -17.00 -9.69 -10.11
N PRO A 47 -17.51 -10.49 -11.07
CA PRO A 47 -18.94 -10.49 -11.40
C PRO A 47 -19.79 -10.91 -10.21
N SER A 48 -21.07 -10.55 -10.22
CA SER A 48 -21.99 -10.78 -9.10
C SER A 48 -22.00 -12.24 -8.60
N GLY A 49 -21.72 -12.39 -7.31
CA GLY A 49 -21.65 -13.68 -6.62
C GLY A 49 -20.40 -14.50 -6.91
N ALA A 50 -19.37 -13.93 -7.55
CA ALA A 50 -18.02 -14.47 -7.57
C ALA A 50 -17.11 -13.57 -6.71
N TYR A 51 -16.09 -14.18 -6.11
CA TYR A 51 -15.21 -13.49 -5.17
C TYR A 51 -13.76 -13.86 -5.46
N CYS A 52 -12.85 -12.94 -5.16
CA CYS A 52 -11.42 -13.19 -5.26
C CYS A 52 -10.86 -13.46 -3.88
N ALA A 53 -10.20 -14.61 -3.71
CA ALA A 53 -9.55 -14.95 -2.46
C ALA A 53 -8.15 -14.35 -2.37
N ASN A 54 -7.72 -14.03 -1.16
CA ASN A 54 -6.37 -13.59 -0.86
C ASN A 54 -5.33 -14.59 -1.38
N GLY A 55 -4.24 -14.08 -1.96
CA GLY A 55 -3.21 -14.88 -2.62
C GLY A 55 -3.61 -15.45 -3.98
N THR A 56 -4.77 -15.05 -4.53
CA THR A 56 -5.22 -15.45 -5.87
C THR A 56 -5.47 -14.23 -6.74
N ASN A 57 -5.44 -14.43 -8.06
CA ASN A 57 -5.84 -13.42 -9.06
C ASN A 57 -6.99 -13.98 -9.91
N LYS A 58 -7.96 -14.63 -9.28
CA LYS A 58 -9.05 -15.32 -9.96
C LYS A 58 -10.37 -15.11 -9.22
N CYS A 59 -11.40 -14.74 -9.97
CA CYS A 59 -12.76 -14.72 -9.47
C CYS A 59 -13.35 -16.12 -9.47
N VAL A 60 -13.77 -16.61 -8.31
CA VAL A 60 -14.37 -17.93 -8.15
C VAL A 60 -15.79 -17.78 -7.62
N LYS A 61 -16.74 -18.46 -8.26
CA LYS A 61 -18.11 -18.58 -7.77
C LYS A 61 -18.15 -19.69 -6.71
N PRO A 62 -18.58 -19.42 -5.47
CA PRO A 62 -18.76 -20.45 -4.45
C PRO A 62 -19.73 -21.53 -4.94
N LYS A 63 -19.48 -22.79 -4.58
CA LYS A 63 -20.31 -23.94 -4.95
C LYS A 63 -20.64 -24.77 -3.71
N GLY A 64 -21.79 -25.44 -3.73
CA GLY A 64 -22.22 -26.31 -2.65
C GLY A 64 -22.31 -25.57 -1.31
N LYS A 65 -21.57 -26.05 -0.31
CA LYS A 65 -21.54 -25.45 1.05
C LYS A 65 -20.45 -24.39 1.24
N THR A 66 -19.69 -24.08 0.20
CA THR A 66 -18.62 -23.09 0.26
C THR A 66 -19.19 -21.67 0.21
N CYS A 67 -18.66 -20.80 1.05
CA CYS A 67 -19.00 -19.39 1.14
C CYS A 67 -17.74 -18.53 1.23
N PHE A 68 -17.77 -17.33 0.65
CA PHE A 68 -16.68 -16.38 0.77
C PHE A 68 -16.80 -15.58 2.07
N ASN A 69 -15.76 -15.59 2.89
CA ASN A 69 -15.67 -14.78 4.10
C ASN A 69 -14.88 -13.48 3.80
N PRO A 70 -15.54 -12.31 3.76
CA PRO A 70 -14.86 -11.05 3.46
C PRO A 70 -13.88 -10.62 4.55
N SER A 71 -14.05 -11.07 5.80
CA SER A 71 -13.16 -10.72 6.92
C SER A 71 -11.81 -11.43 6.83
N THR A 72 -11.77 -12.62 6.23
CA THR A 72 -10.54 -13.39 6.03
C THR A 72 -10.03 -13.36 4.60
N GLY A 73 -10.86 -12.90 3.65
CA GLY A 73 -10.58 -12.95 2.22
C GLY A 73 -10.46 -14.37 1.69
N ALA A 74 -11.14 -15.35 2.30
CA ALA A 74 -11.01 -16.76 1.95
C ALA A 74 -12.36 -17.47 1.78
N PHE A 75 -12.34 -18.56 1.02
CA PHE A 75 -13.48 -19.47 0.93
C PHE A 75 -13.46 -20.46 2.10
N GLN A 76 -14.62 -20.69 2.70
CA GLN A 76 -14.79 -21.59 3.83
C GLN A 76 -16.13 -22.35 3.73
N THR A 77 -16.25 -23.46 4.45
CA THR A 77 -17.51 -24.20 4.52
C THR A 77 -18.43 -23.53 5.54
N GLY A 78 -19.57 -23.02 5.09
CA GLY A 78 -20.49 -22.26 5.95
C GLY A 78 -19.89 -20.94 6.45
N CYS A 79 -20.60 -20.29 7.39
CA CYS A 79 -20.21 -19.02 7.98
C CYS A 79 -20.12 -19.13 9.50
N SER A 80 -19.37 -18.23 10.12
CA SER A 80 -19.26 -18.14 11.58
C SER A 80 -20.64 -17.90 12.22
N PRO A 81 -20.84 -18.26 13.49
CA PRO A 81 -22.08 -17.98 14.20
C PRO A 81 -22.50 -16.50 14.09
N GLY A 82 -23.79 -16.26 13.85
CA GLY A 82 -24.33 -14.92 13.58
C GLY A 82 -24.26 -14.47 12.11
N PHE A 83 -23.68 -15.29 11.22
CA PHE A 83 -23.61 -15.02 9.78
C PHE A 83 -24.26 -16.15 8.98
N ALA A 84 -24.92 -15.77 7.88
CA ALA A 84 -25.50 -16.69 6.91
C ALA A 84 -24.80 -16.55 5.55
N CYS A 85 -24.74 -17.65 4.80
CA CYS A 85 -24.22 -17.60 3.44
C CYS A 85 -25.28 -17.05 2.48
N LYS A 86 -25.25 -15.75 2.21
CA LYS A 86 -26.17 -15.04 1.31
C LYS A 86 -25.43 -14.70 0.02
N ASN A 87 -25.97 -15.14 -1.12
CA ASN A 87 -25.37 -14.95 -2.46
C ASN A 87 -23.92 -15.48 -2.57
N GLY A 88 -23.55 -16.48 -1.76
CA GLY A 88 -22.20 -17.04 -1.74
C GLY A 88 -21.18 -16.24 -0.92
N LYS A 89 -21.62 -15.24 -0.16
CA LYS A 89 -20.81 -14.47 0.80
C LYS A 89 -21.36 -14.63 2.21
N CYS A 90 -20.48 -14.70 3.20
CA CYS A 90 -20.88 -14.58 4.60
C CYS A 90 -21.35 -13.16 4.88
N ASP A 91 -22.59 -13.04 5.29
CA ASP A 91 -23.27 -11.80 5.62
C ASP A 91 -24.02 -11.96 6.94
N TYR A 92 -24.33 -10.87 7.63
CA TYR A 92 -25.01 -10.94 8.92
C TYR A 92 -26.37 -11.65 8.74
N ALA A 93 -26.70 -12.55 9.66
CA ALA A 93 -27.88 -13.42 9.58
C ALA A 93 -29.19 -12.62 9.62
#